data_AF-A0A918KA55-F1
#
_entry.id   AF-A0A918KA55-F1
#
_cell.length_a   1.000
_cell.length_b   1.000
_cell.length_c   1.000
_cell.angle_alpha   90.00
_cell.angle_beta   90.00
_cell.angle_gamma   90.00
#
_symmetry.space_group_name_H-M   'P 1'
#
loop_
_entity.id
_entity.type
_entity.pdbx_description
1 polymer ?
#
loop_
_entity_poly.entity_id
_entity_poly.type
_entity_poly.pdbx_seq_one_letter_code
_entity_poly.pdbx_strand_id
1 'polypeptide(L)'
;MRLSIKSLILATTASAVISGCMVVPEPVEPVVEAPVVEVPAAPLCYEVTALQMIEIPAETKTVVGISLIENPPYDPIEQRTSQEIVIKQAEVFYVVTDTETGSQTEVTNFCDETVETGPVGPAPGEALGAPEQG
;
A
#
# COMPACT_ATOMS: atom_id res chain seq x y z
N MET A 1 -34.87 96.62 3.71
CA MET A 1 -34.31 95.63 4.67
C MET A 1 -33.05 95.04 4.03
N ARG A 2 -32.12 94.53 4.84
CA ARG A 2 -30.65 94.62 4.69
C ARG A 2 -30.00 93.81 3.55
N LEU A 3 -28.96 94.44 2.98
CA LEU A 3 -27.68 93.95 2.40
C LEU A 3 -27.69 92.75 1.43
N SER A 4 -27.28 92.95 0.17
CA SER A 4 -25.88 92.99 -0.33
C SER A 4 -25.27 91.58 -0.37
N ILE A 5 -24.76 91.09 -1.51
CA ILE A 5 -23.34 91.10 -1.87
C ILE A 5 -23.29 90.64 -3.34
N LYS A 6 -23.03 91.54 -4.30
CA LYS A 6 -21.75 91.71 -4.99
C LYS A 6 -21.02 90.41 -5.39
N SER A 7 -20.90 90.29 -6.71
CA SER A 7 -19.81 89.64 -7.46
C SER A 7 -19.73 88.13 -7.44
N LEU A 8 -20.00 87.52 -8.60
CA LEU A 8 -18.94 86.79 -9.29
C LEU A 8 -19.25 86.72 -10.79
N ILE A 9 -18.62 87.62 -11.54
CA ILE A 9 -18.44 87.50 -12.99
C ILE A 9 -17.24 86.57 -13.21
N LEU A 10 -17.18 85.99 -14.42
CA LEU A 10 -16.05 85.37 -15.11
C LEU A 10 -16.05 83.83 -15.00
N ALA A 11 -16.76 83.14 -15.90
CA ALA A 11 -16.33 82.78 -17.25
C ALA A 11 -15.14 81.81 -17.25
N THR A 12 -15.34 80.61 -17.80
CA THR A 12 -14.67 80.08 -19.00
C THR A 12 -14.80 78.56 -19.06
N THR A 13 -15.55 78.09 -20.05
CA THR A 13 -15.18 77.02 -21.00
C THR A 13 -14.22 75.91 -20.55
N ALA A 14 -14.70 74.66 -20.59
CA ALA A 14 -13.99 73.57 -21.27
C ALA A 14 -14.93 72.37 -21.45
N SER A 15 -15.38 72.18 -22.69
CA SER A 15 -15.94 70.93 -23.18
C SER A 15 -14.86 69.84 -23.14
N ALA A 16 -15.16 68.68 -22.57
CA ALA A 16 -14.66 67.38 -23.05
C ALA A 16 -15.37 66.25 -22.29
N VAL A 17 -16.34 65.65 -22.96
CA VAL A 17 -16.88 64.34 -22.61
C VAL A 17 -15.79 63.33 -22.89
N ILE A 18 -15.30 62.60 -21.89
CA ILE A 18 -14.59 61.33 -22.11
C ILE A 18 -15.20 60.29 -21.19
N SER A 19 -15.90 59.38 -21.84
CA SER A 19 -16.42 58.10 -21.37
C SER A 19 -15.47 57.39 -20.40
N GLY A 20 -15.82 57.35 -19.11
CA GLY A 20 -15.24 56.43 -18.15
C GLY A 20 -16.12 55.19 -18.03
N CYS A 21 -15.70 54.06 -18.60
CA CYS A 21 -16.30 52.77 -18.31
C CYS A 21 -16.10 52.47 -16.82
N MET A 22 -17.18 52.41 -16.04
CA MET A 22 -17.14 51.79 -14.72
C MET A 22 -16.98 50.28 -14.92
N VAL A 23 -15.74 49.80 -14.89
CA VAL A 23 -15.45 48.37 -14.73
C VAL A 23 -15.84 48.04 -13.30
N VAL A 24 -16.94 47.30 -13.14
CA VAL A 24 -17.27 46.64 -11.88
C VAL A 24 -16.19 45.58 -11.68
N PRO A 25 -15.35 45.67 -10.63
CA PRO A 25 -14.37 44.63 -10.37
C PRO A 25 -15.12 43.34 -10.05
N GLU A 26 -14.77 42.26 -10.77
CA GLU A 26 -15.30 40.93 -10.48
C GLU A 26 -14.93 40.56 -9.03
N PRO A 27 -15.86 39.95 -8.27
CA PRO A 27 -15.57 39.52 -6.92
C PRO A 27 -14.41 38.52 -6.96
N VAL A 28 -13.30 38.89 -6.33
CA VAL A 28 -12.16 37.98 -6.14
C VAL A 28 -12.68 36.83 -5.27
N GLU A 29 -12.82 35.64 -5.87
CA GLU A 29 -13.15 34.46 -5.10
C GLU A 29 -12.06 34.26 -4.04
N PRO A 30 -12.42 34.05 -2.75
CA PRO A 30 -11.43 33.74 -1.75
C PRO A 30 -10.71 32.48 -2.19
N VAL A 31 -9.40 32.60 -2.44
CA VAL A 31 -8.53 31.46 -2.67
C VAL A 31 -8.59 30.66 -1.38
N VAL A 32 -9.43 29.62 -1.37
CA VAL A 32 -9.44 28.62 -0.31
C VAL A 32 -8.12 27.88 -0.47
N GLU A 33 -7.13 28.26 0.32
CA GLU A 33 -5.91 27.48 0.47
C GLU A 33 -6.35 26.09 0.91
N ALA A 34 -6.24 25.11 0.01
CA ALA A 34 -6.56 23.74 0.33
C ALA A 34 -5.70 23.33 1.55
N PRO A 35 -6.28 22.72 2.59
CA PRO A 35 -5.50 22.28 3.73
C PRO A 35 -4.41 21.34 3.23
N VAL A 36 -3.15 21.74 3.44
CA VAL A 36 -1.99 20.88 3.17
C VAL A 36 -2.06 19.78 4.21
N VAL A 37 -2.52 18.60 3.78
CA VAL A 37 -2.44 17.38 4.58
C VAL A 37 -0.97 16.97 4.57
N GLU A 38 -0.24 17.30 5.63
CA GLU A 38 1.12 16.82 5.86
C GLU A 38 1.05 15.32 6.15
N VAL A 39 1.16 14.50 5.10
CA VAL A 39 1.36 13.06 5.26
C VAL A 39 2.76 12.87 5.83
N PRO A 40 2.91 12.23 7.01
CA PRO A 40 4.23 12.00 7.58
C PRO A 40 5.08 11.21 6.57
N ALA A 41 6.30 11.69 6.33
CA ALA A 41 7.21 11.03 5.40
C ALA A 41 7.48 9.61 5.91
N ALA A 42 7.19 8.61 5.07
CA ALA A 42 7.56 7.24 5.37
C ALA A 42 9.08 7.15 5.57
N PRO A 43 9.56 6.39 6.57
CA PRO A 43 10.99 6.25 6.80
C PRO A 43 11.66 5.56 5.61
N LEU A 44 12.91 5.93 5.33
CA LEU A 44 13.68 5.38 4.21
C LEU A 44 13.92 3.87 4.35
N CYS A 45 14.07 3.40 5.59
CA CYS A 45 14.20 1.99 5.94
C CYS A 45 13.53 1.74 7.30
N TYR A 46 13.16 0.49 7.56
CA TYR A 46 12.58 0.05 8.82
C TYR A 46 13.55 -0.85 9.60
N GLU A 47 13.62 -0.60 10.90
CA GLU A 47 14.30 -1.49 11.84
C GLU A 47 13.45 -2.73 12.10
N VAL A 48 14.02 -3.92 11.97
CA VAL A 48 13.30 -5.21 12.12
C VAL A 48 12.67 -5.36 13.51
N THR A 49 13.32 -4.80 14.53
CA THR A 49 12.83 -4.83 15.92
C THR A 49 11.51 -4.09 16.12
N ALA A 50 11.17 -3.17 15.21
CA ALA A 50 9.91 -2.43 15.22
C ALA A 50 8.83 -3.09 14.34
N LEU A 51 9.15 -4.16 13.61
CA LEU A 51 8.25 -4.85 12.70
C LEU A 51 7.70 -6.12 13.31
N GLN A 52 6.52 -6.51 12.85
CA GLN A 52 5.94 -7.81 13.18
C GLN A 52 6.31 -8.82 12.09
N MET A 53 6.94 -9.93 12.49
CA MET A 53 7.20 -11.06 11.62
C MET A 53 5.94 -11.91 11.48
N ILE A 54 5.55 -12.24 10.25
CA ILE A 54 4.45 -13.14 9.93
C ILE A 54 5.02 -14.31 9.13
N GLU A 55 4.73 -15.52 9.60
CA GLU A 55 5.10 -16.78 8.93
C GLU A 55 3.82 -17.43 8.39
N ILE A 56 3.75 -17.60 7.08
CA ILE A 56 2.75 -18.44 6.41
C ILE A 56 3.32 -19.85 6.34
N PRO A 57 2.69 -20.84 6.98
CA PRO A 57 3.18 -22.21 6.97
C PRO A 57 3.09 -22.83 5.57
N ALA A 58 3.94 -23.83 5.32
CA ALA A 58 3.91 -24.59 4.08
C ALA A 58 2.59 -25.38 3.95
N GLU A 59 2.04 -25.43 2.75
CA GLU A 59 0.90 -26.29 2.43
C GLU A 59 1.40 -27.62 1.85
N THR A 60 0.88 -28.73 2.37
CA THR A 60 1.34 -30.07 2.03
C THR A 60 0.21 -30.95 1.53
N LYS A 61 0.57 -32.03 0.83
CA LYS A 61 -0.36 -33.06 0.37
C LYS A 61 0.27 -34.43 0.46
N THR A 62 -0.51 -35.40 0.90
CA THR A 62 -0.12 -36.81 0.86
C THR A 62 -0.34 -37.38 -0.54
N VAL A 63 0.72 -37.94 -1.11
CA VAL A 63 0.70 -38.74 -2.34
C VAL A 63 0.84 -40.21 -1.95
N VAL A 64 -0.01 -41.06 -2.54
CA VAL A 64 -0.01 -42.50 -2.29
C VAL A 64 0.42 -43.22 -3.56
N GLY A 65 1.53 -43.94 -3.49
CA GLY A 65 1.98 -44.91 -4.48
C GLY A 65 1.48 -46.30 -4.11
N ILE A 66 1.04 -47.07 -5.12
CA ILE A 66 0.69 -48.49 -4.96
C ILE A 66 1.60 -49.27 -5.90
N SER A 67 2.42 -50.16 -5.35
CA SER A 67 3.22 -51.10 -6.12
C SER A 67 2.64 -52.50 -6.00
N LEU A 68 2.67 -53.25 -7.11
CA LEU A 68 2.26 -54.64 -7.17
C LEU A 68 3.51 -55.50 -7.34
N ILE A 69 3.70 -56.44 -6.42
CA ILE A 69 4.80 -57.40 -6.48
C ILE A 69 4.19 -58.75 -6.90
N GLU A 70 4.58 -59.22 -8.09
CA GLU A 70 4.16 -60.52 -8.58
C GLU A 70 4.70 -61.63 -7.67
N ASN A 71 3.82 -62.53 -7.20
CA ASN A 71 4.20 -63.60 -6.28
C ASN A 71 3.62 -64.98 -6.67
N PRO A 72 3.94 -65.55 -7.84
CA PRO A 72 3.43 -66.87 -8.22
C PRO A 72 3.88 -67.95 -7.22
N PRO A 73 3.02 -68.93 -6.84
CA PRO A 73 1.68 -69.22 -7.38
C PRO A 73 0.52 -68.42 -6.75
N TYR A 74 0.83 -67.50 -5.83
CA TYR A 74 -0.15 -66.71 -5.09
C TYR A 74 -0.50 -65.41 -5.82
N ASP A 75 -1.52 -64.73 -5.31
CA ASP A 75 -1.91 -63.41 -5.80
C ASP A 75 -0.79 -62.38 -5.58
N PRO A 76 -0.68 -61.36 -6.46
CA PRO A 76 0.25 -60.27 -6.29
C PRO A 76 0.08 -59.58 -4.94
N ILE A 77 1.20 -59.19 -4.34
CA ILE A 77 1.20 -58.45 -3.08
C ILE A 77 1.09 -56.96 -3.43
N GLU A 78 0.06 -56.29 -2.91
CA GLU A 78 -0.05 -54.83 -2.95
C GLU A 78 0.81 -54.23 -1.83
N GLN A 79 1.68 -53.29 -2.17
CA GLN A 79 2.42 -52.48 -1.22
C GLN A 79 2.02 -51.02 -1.40
N ARG A 80 1.61 -50.36 -0.31
CA ARG A 80 1.19 -48.97 -0.32
C ARG A 80 2.27 -48.11 0.34
N THR A 81 2.64 -47.04 -0.34
CA THR A 81 3.61 -46.06 0.18
C THR A 81 2.95 -44.69 0.18
N SER A 82 2.85 -44.06 1.35
CA SER A 82 2.38 -42.68 1.48
C SER A 82 3.56 -41.75 1.73
N GLN A 83 3.57 -40.60 1.04
CA GLN A 83 4.57 -39.57 1.24
C GLN A 83 3.90 -38.20 1.24
N GLU A 84 4.22 -37.39 2.23
CA GLU A 84 3.79 -36.00 2.27
C GLU A 84 4.74 -35.16 1.41
N ILE A 85 4.19 -34.38 0.48
CA ILE A 85 4.93 -33.47 -0.39
C ILE A 85 4.48 -32.04 -0.15
N VAL A 86 5.42 -31.10 -0.24
CA VAL A 86 5.11 -29.67 -0.19
C VAL A 86 4.45 -29.25 -1.50
N ILE A 87 3.28 -28.61 -1.44
CA ILE A 87 2.63 -27.97 -2.58
C ILE A 87 2.97 -26.49 -2.62
N LYS A 88 2.95 -25.83 -1.46
CA LYS A 88 3.29 -24.42 -1.31
C LYS A 88 4.33 -24.28 -0.21
N GLN A 89 5.43 -23.59 -0.53
CA GLN A 89 6.50 -23.35 0.42
C GLN A 89 6.03 -22.42 1.54
N ALA A 90 6.66 -22.52 2.71
CA ALA A 90 6.43 -21.57 3.78
C ALA A 90 7.02 -20.21 3.37
N GLU A 91 6.42 -19.11 3.82
CA GLU A 91 6.86 -17.76 3.49
C GLU A 91 6.92 -16.89 4.74
N VAL A 92 7.99 -16.11 4.88
CA VAL A 92 8.16 -15.14 5.97
C VAL A 92 8.17 -13.74 5.41
N PHE A 93 7.33 -12.87 5.96
CA PHE A 93 7.32 -11.44 5.63
C PHE A 93 7.15 -10.59 6.89
N TYR A 94 7.50 -9.31 6.77
CA TYR A 94 7.43 -8.35 7.86
C TYR A 94 6.37 -7.30 7.57
N VAL A 95 5.60 -6.93 8.60
CA VAL A 95 4.58 -5.89 8.48
C VAL A 95 4.79 -4.79 9.50
N VAL A 96 4.45 -3.58 9.09
CA VAL A 96 4.21 -2.45 10.00
C VAL A 96 2.70 -2.32 10.20
N THR A 97 2.29 -2.25 11.47
CA THR A 97 0.90 -2.02 11.83
C THR A 97 0.73 -0.54 12.18
N ASP A 98 -0.13 0.14 11.43
CA ASP A 98 -0.53 1.50 11.74
C ASP A 98 -1.37 1.52 13.02
N THR A 99 -0.96 2.30 14.02
CA THR A 99 -1.60 2.31 15.34
C THR A 99 -2.95 3.02 15.37
N GLU A 100 -3.25 3.87 14.37
CA GLU A 100 -4.49 4.65 14.32
C GLU A 100 -5.57 3.91 13.53
N THR A 101 -5.19 3.26 12.43
CA THR A 101 -6.10 2.57 11.51
C THR A 101 -6.11 1.05 11.70
N GLY A 102 -5.09 0.49 12.34
CA GLY A 102 -4.90 -0.97 12.45
C GLY A 102 -4.51 -1.63 11.14
N SER A 103 -4.22 -0.86 10.08
CA SER A 103 -3.85 -1.38 8.78
C SER A 103 -2.44 -1.97 8.82
N GLN A 104 -2.26 -3.15 8.24
CA GLN A 104 -0.96 -3.79 8.10
C GLN A 104 -0.43 -3.53 6.69
N THR A 105 0.82 -3.07 6.60
CA THR A 105 1.51 -2.88 5.33
C THR A 105 2.77 -3.72 5.33
N GLU A 106 2.97 -4.50 4.25
CA GLU A 106 4.19 -5.27 4.05
C GLU A 106 5.38 -4.33 3.87
N VAL A 107 6.47 -4.65 4.58
CA VAL A 107 7.71 -3.90 4.55
C VAL A 107 8.75 -4.73 3.82
N THR A 108 9.35 -4.13 2.78
CA THR A 108 10.45 -4.72 2.01
C THR A 108 11.73 -3.89 2.11
N ASN A 109 11.67 -2.68 2.68
CA ASN A 109 12.81 -1.78 2.87
C ASN A 109 13.35 -1.86 4.30
N PHE A 110 14.25 -2.80 4.56
CA PHE A 110 14.89 -2.98 5.86
C PHE A 110 16.15 -2.13 5.99
N CYS A 111 16.47 -1.68 7.21
CA CYS A 111 17.75 -1.03 7.51
C CYS A 111 18.90 -2.04 7.64
N ASP A 112 18.58 -3.33 7.82
CA ASP A 112 19.52 -4.44 7.89
C ASP A 112 19.42 -5.28 6.60
N GLU A 113 20.55 -5.56 5.97
CA GLU A 113 20.63 -6.35 4.72
C GLU A 113 20.59 -7.87 4.98
N THR A 114 20.71 -8.31 6.23
CA THR A 114 20.75 -9.72 6.62
C THR A 114 19.37 -10.32 6.88
N VAL A 115 18.31 -9.53 6.72
CA VAL A 115 16.93 -9.95 6.97
C VAL A 115 16.50 -10.97 5.93
N GLU A 116 16.20 -12.18 6.39
CA GLU A 116 15.66 -13.22 5.53
C GLU A 116 14.16 -13.00 5.34
N THR A 117 13.75 -12.79 4.09
CA THR A 117 12.34 -12.67 3.68
C THR A 117 12.03 -13.59 2.52
N GLY A 118 10.78 -14.01 2.43
CA GLY A 118 10.26 -14.82 1.32
C GLY A 118 10.27 -16.31 1.64
N PRO A 119 10.53 -17.17 0.64
CA PRO A 119 10.37 -18.61 0.78
C PRO A 119 11.36 -19.22 1.76
N VAL A 120 10.85 -19.96 2.75
CA VAL A 120 11.63 -20.69 3.74
C VAL A 120 11.27 -22.18 3.74
N GLY A 121 12.25 -23.03 4.03
CA GLY A 121 12.05 -24.47 4.12
C GLY A 121 11.93 -25.18 2.77
N PRO A 122 11.35 -26.39 2.74
CA PRO A 122 11.39 -27.28 1.57
C PRO A 122 10.59 -26.72 0.39
N ALA A 123 11.12 -26.90 -0.82
CA ALA A 123 10.54 -26.38 -2.04
C ALA A 123 9.30 -27.19 -2.47
N PRO A 124 8.41 -26.62 -3.29
CA PRO A 124 7.29 -27.36 -3.87
C PRO A 124 7.76 -28.62 -4.62
N GLY A 125 7.15 -29.75 -4.29
CA GLY A 125 7.51 -31.07 -4.80
C GLY A 125 8.52 -31.83 -3.94
N GLU A 126 9.13 -31.20 -2.94
CA GLU A 126 9.99 -31.90 -1.99
C GLU A 126 9.15 -32.68 -0.97
N ALA A 127 9.66 -33.86 -0.61
CA ALA A 127 9.02 -34.71 0.37
C ALA A 127 9.39 -34.31 1.80
N LEU A 128 8.40 -34.34 2.68
CA LEU A 128 8.60 -34.18 4.11
C LEU A 128 8.75 -35.56 4.74
N GLY A 129 9.96 -35.85 5.23
CA GLY A 129 10.26 -37.11 5.91
C GLY A 129 10.37 -38.33 4.99
N ALA A 130 10.48 -39.50 5.62
CA ALA A 130 10.56 -40.78 4.91
C ALA A 130 9.15 -41.26 4.50
N PRO A 131 9.01 -41.96 3.36
CA PRO A 131 7.73 -42.55 2.98
C PRO A 131 7.29 -43.59 4.01
N GLU A 132 6.01 -43.53 4.39
CA GLU A 132 5.40 -44.49 5.28
C GLU A 132 4.87 -45.68 4.47
N GLN A 133 5.07 -46.89 4.99
CA GLN A 133 4.53 -48.11 4.39
C GLN A 133 3.26 -48.53 5.11
N GLY A 134 2.21 -48.80 4.34
CA GLY A 134 0.89 -49.24 4.81
C GLY A 134 0.46 -50.58 4.24
#